data_AF-A0A7C5QWD6-F1
#
_entry.id   AF-A0A7C5QWD6-F1
#
_cell.length_a   1.000
_cell.length_b   1.000
_cell.length_c   1.000
_cell.angle_alpha   90.00
_cell.angle_beta   90.00
_cell.angle_gamma   90.00
#
_symmetry.space_group_name_H-M   'P 1'
#
loop_
_entity.id
_entity.type
_entity.pdbx_description
1 polymer ?
#
loop_
_entity_poly.entity_id
_entity_poly.type
_entity_poly.pdbx_seq_one_letter_code
_entity_poly.pdbx_strand_id
1 'polypeptide(L)'
;SRSGYTGEDGFEISVAAARAEDLARTLLDDPAVEPIGLGARDSLRLEAGLCLYGNDIDETTSPVEAALEWAIQKARRSGGAREGGFPGASRILDELENGAPRRRVGLLPGTRAPMRAGTPIFASAEDADPIGQVTSGAFGPSLAAPVSMGYVAAPHAATGTELFGEVRGKRLPVTVADMPFRPSTYKR
;
A
#
# COMPACT_ATOMS: atom_id res chain seq x y z
N SER A 1 -1.38 3.91 -21.96
CA SER A 1 -0.09 3.75 -21.26
C SER A 1 0.11 2.27 -20.94
N ARG A 2 1.35 1.79 -20.80
CA ARG A 2 1.64 0.47 -20.24
C ARG A 2 1.81 0.61 -18.73
N SER A 3 0.68 0.79 -18.06
CA SER A 3 0.55 1.05 -16.63
C SER A 3 -0.64 0.27 -16.09
N GLY A 4 -0.79 0.24 -14.78
CA GLY A 4 -1.93 -0.38 -14.13
C GLY A 4 -1.83 -0.31 -12.61
N TYR A 5 -2.79 -0.95 -11.96
CA TYR A 5 -2.96 -0.91 -10.50
C TYR A 5 -3.17 -2.30 -9.90
N THR A 6 -2.51 -3.32 -10.48
CA THR A 6 -2.66 -4.73 -10.10
C THR A 6 -1.35 -5.43 -9.79
N GLY A 7 -0.21 -4.81 -10.07
CA GLY A 7 1.10 -5.47 -10.00
C GLY A 7 1.45 -6.35 -11.23
N GLU A 8 0.52 -6.49 -12.18
CA GLU A 8 0.74 -7.26 -13.41
C GLU A 8 1.19 -6.40 -14.60
N ASP A 9 1.66 -7.05 -15.67
CA ASP A 9 1.68 -6.42 -17.00
C ASP A 9 0.25 -6.01 -17.43
N GLY A 10 0.14 -4.90 -18.15
CA GLY A 10 -1.16 -4.37 -18.52
C GLY A 10 -1.09 -2.98 -19.13
N PHE A 11 -2.27 -2.52 -19.58
CA PHE A 11 -2.44 -1.24 -20.24
C PHE A 11 -3.64 -0.50 -19.66
N GLU A 12 -3.52 0.83 -19.64
CA GLU A 12 -4.65 1.74 -19.45
C GLU A 12 -4.91 2.48 -20.76
N ILE A 13 -6.17 2.46 -21.21
CA ILE A 13 -6.60 3.03 -22.49
C ILE A 13 -7.54 4.20 -22.21
N SER A 14 -7.08 5.42 -22.49
CA SER A 14 -7.95 6.60 -22.52
C SER A 14 -8.59 6.69 -23.90
N VAL A 15 -9.93 6.79 -23.94
CA VAL A 15 -10.71 6.80 -25.18
C VAL A 15 -11.84 7.83 -25.06
N ALA A 16 -12.26 8.40 -26.19
CA ALA A 16 -13.42 9.29 -26.23
C ALA A 16 -14.68 8.55 -25.73
N ALA A 17 -15.50 9.23 -24.92
CA ALA A 17 -16.68 8.63 -24.28
C ALA A 17 -17.62 7.92 -25.28
N ALA A 18 -17.84 8.52 -26.45
CA ALA A 18 -18.67 7.95 -27.52
C ALA A 18 -18.14 6.62 -28.11
N ARG A 19 -16.90 6.24 -27.81
CA ARG A 19 -16.25 5.00 -28.28
C ARG A 19 -15.95 4.01 -27.15
N ALA A 20 -16.28 4.36 -25.90
CA ALA A 20 -15.93 3.55 -24.73
C ALA A 20 -16.64 2.19 -24.73
N GLU A 21 -17.93 2.17 -25.07
CA GLU A 21 -18.71 0.92 -25.13
C GLU A 21 -18.21 0.01 -26.25
N ASP A 22 -18.01 0.53 -27.46
CA ASP A 22 -17.46 -0.24 -28.59
C ASP A 22 -16.12 -0.87 -28.23
N LEU A 23 -15.21 -0.09 -27.63
CA LEU A 23 -13.90 -0.58 -27.21
C LEU A 23 -14.04 -1.70 -26.17
N ALA A 24 -14.87 -1.51 -25.14
CA ALA A 24 -15.07 -2.49 -24.08
C ALA A 24 -15.67 -3.80 -24.64
N ARG A 25 -16.68 -3.72 -25.51
CA ARG A 25 -17.28 -4.90 -26.16
C ARG A 25 -16.27 -5.63 -27.03
N THR A 26 -15.49 -4.89 -27.83
CA THR A 26 -14.43 -5.47 -28.68
C THR A 26 -13.41 -6.24 -27.85
N LEU A 27 -13.01 -5.72 -26.68
CA LEU A 27 -12.08 -6.43 -25.79
C LEU A 27 -12.72 -7.68 -25.16
N LEU A 28 -14.01 -7.61 -24.81
CA LEU A 28 -14.76 -8.72 -24.22
C LEU A 28 -15.12 -9.84 -25.22
N ASP A 29 -14.98 -9.59 -26.53
CA ASP A 29 -15.13 -10.62 -27.55
C ASP A 29 -13.95 -11.61 -27.54
N ASP A 30 -12.83 -11.27 -26.91
CA ASP A 30 -11.73 -12.21 -26.65
C ASP A 30 -12.07 -13.11 -25.44
N PRO A 31 -12.11 -14.45 -25.59
CA PRO A 31 -12.47 -15.36 -24.51
C PRO A 31 -11.49 -15.36 -23.32
N ALA A 32 -10.31 -14.75 -23.44
CA ALA A 32 -9.37 -14.58 -22.34
C ALA A 32 -9.66 -13.34 -21.47
N VAL A 33 -10.64 -12.51 -21.83
CA VAL A 33 -10.96 -11.25 -21.16
C VAL A 33 -12.25 -11.39 -20.35
N GLU A 34 -12.16 -11.13 -19.05
CA GLU A 34 -13.31 -11.03 -18.16
C GLU A 34 -13.36 -9.66 -17.47
N PRO A 35 -14.57 -9.12 -17.21
CA PRO A 35 -14.70 -7.90 -16.43
C PRO A 35 -14.40 -8.18 -14.95
N ILE A 36 -13.68 -7.27 -14.31
CA ILE A 36 -13.43 -7.32 -12.87
C ILE A 36 -14.12 -6.17 -12.14
N GLY A 37 -14.63 -6.48 -10.94
CA GLY A 37 -15.24 -5.48 -10.05
C GLY A 37 -14.24 -4.84 -9.08
N LEU A 38 -14.73 -3.91 -8.27
CA LEU A 38 -13.93 -3.15 -7.30
C LEU A 38 -13.30 -4.04 -6.21
N GLY A 39 -13.99 -5.10 -5.77
CA GLY A 39 -13.46 -6.02 -4.77
C GLY A 39 -12.19 -6.74 -5.23
N ALA A 40 -12.17 -7.20 -6.49
CA ALA A 40 -10.99 -7.82 -7.09
C ALA A 40 -9.87 -6.80 -7.32
N ARG A 41 -10.22 -5.57 -7.76
CA ARG A 41 -9.23 -4.48 -7.90
C ARG A 41 -8.54 -4.17 -6.57
N ASP A 42 -9.29 -4.13 -5.47
CA ASP A 42 -8.74 -3.83 -4.14
C ASP A 42 -7.85 -4.97 -3.60
N SER A 43 -8.18 -6.23 -3.85
CA SER A 43 -7.28 -7.33 -3.48
C SER A 43 -5.99 -7.32 -4.30
N LEU A 44 -6.08 -7.12 -5.62
CA LEU A 44 -4.92 -7.10 -6.52
C LEU A 44 -3.93 -5.98 -6.18
N ARG A 45 -4.42 -4.75 -6.00
CA ARG A 45 -3.56 -3.62 -5.65
C ARG A 45 -2.88 -3.81 -4.28
N LEU A 46 -3.60 -4.43 -3.34
CA LEU A 46 -3.10 -4.65 -1.99
C LEU A 46 -2.01 -5.71 -1.98
N GLU A 47 -2.21 -6.83 -2.68
CA GLU A 47 -1.14 -7.84 -2.90
C GLU A 47 0.09 -7.22 -3.58
N ALA A 48 -0.12 -6.29 -4.51
CA ALA A 48 0.93 -5.53 -5.17
C ALA A 48 1.55 -4.40 -4.31
N GLY A 49 1.12 -4.22 -3.06
CA GLY A 49 1.66 -3.21 -2.13
C GLY A 49 1.37 -1.75 -2.52
N LEU A 50 0.38 -1.52 -3.39
CA LEU A 50 0.04 -0.20 -3.94
C LEU A 50 -0.92 0.56 -3.00
N CYS A 51 -0.56 1.81 -2.71
CA CYS A 51 -1.37 2.69 -1.85
C CYS A 51 -2.67 3.11 -2.54
N LEU A 52 -3.77 3.11 -1.78
CA LEU A 52 -5.04 3.74 -2.13
C LEU A 52 -5.15 5.09 -1.39
N TYR A 53 -5.27 6.19 -2.14
CA TYR A 53 -5.47 7.51 -1.55
C TYR A 53 -6.81 7.59 -0.80
N GLY A 54 -6.81 8.21 0.38
CA GLY A 54 -7.92 8.20 1.33
C GLY A 54 -7.91 6.99 2.28
N ASN A 55 -7.03 6.01 2.06
CA ASN A 55 -6.81 4.88 2.94
C ASN A 55 -5.37 4.87 3.46
N ASP A 56 -4.41 4.59 2.57
CA ASP A 56 -3.02 4.37 2.93
C ASP A 56 -2.18 5.65 2.89
N ILE A 57 -2.66 6.66 2.18
CA ILE A 57 -2.06 7.99 2.06
C ILE A 57 -3.17 9.03 1.99
N ASP A 58 -2.92 10.19 2.58
CA ASP A 58 -3.79 11.37 2.58
C ASP A 58 -2.94 12.65 2.75
N GLU A 59 -3.58 13.79 2.96
CA GLU A 59 -2.93 15.10 3.13
C GLU A 59 -2.06 15.19 4.41
N THR A 60 -2.21 14.27 5.36
CA THR A 60 -1.47 14.24 6.62
C THR A 60 -0.22 13.36 6.55
N THR A 61 -0.15 12.43 5.58
CA THR A 61 0.95 11.50 5.40
C THR A 61 2.03 12.05 4.46
N SER A 62 3.29 12.04 4.90
CA SER A 62 4.40 12.38 4.02
C SER A 62 4.81 11.19 3.12
N PRO A 63 5.54 11.43 2.01
CA PRO A 63 6.13 10.35 1.23
C PRO A 63 7.11 9.46 2.01
N VAL A 64 7.76 9.98 3.06
CA VAL A 64 8.70 9.19 3.88
C VAL A 64 7.95 8.29 4.85
N GLU A 65 6.93 8.82 5.52
CA GLU A 65 6.00 8.00 6.32
C GLU A 65 5.40 6.89 5.45
N ALA A 66 4.99 7.20 4.22
CA ALA A 66 4.35 6.26 3.31
C ALA A 66 5.30 5.24 2.66
N ALA A 67 6.61 5.27 2.94
CA ALA A 67 7.62 4.46 2.25
C ALA A 67 7.59 4.65 0.71
N LEU A 68 7.38 5.89 0.26
CA LEU A 68 7.33 6.33 -1.13
C LEU A 68 8.48 7.28 -1.49
N GLU A 69 9.59 7.21 -0.74
CA GLU A 69 10.76 8.07 -0.94
C GLU A 69 11.34 7.92 -2.35
N TRP A 70 11.16 6.74 -2.96
CA TRP A 70 11.57 6.43 -4.34
C TRP A 70 10.98 7.39 -5.38
N ALA A 71 9.81 7.98 -5.11
CA ALA A 71 9.16 8.95 -6.01
C ALA A 71 9.86 10.33 -6.00
N ILE A 72 10.68 10.62 -4.98
CA ILE A 72 11.43 11.87 -4.87
C ILE A 72 12.78 11.71 -5.56
N GLN A 73 12.92 12.35 -6.72
CA GLN A 73 14.14 12.35 -7.52
C GLN A 73 15.34 12.88 -6.73
N LYS A 74 16.51 12.23 -6.88
CA LYS A 74 17.77 12.63 -6.21
C LYS A 74 18.11 14.12 -6.40
N ALA A 75 17.84 14.67 -7.59
CA ALA A 75 18.09 16.08 -7.88
C ALA A 75 17.29 17.05 -6.99
N ARG A 76 16.19 16.61 -6.38
CA ARG A 76 15.34 17.41 -5.49
C ARG A 76 15.63 17.19 -4.00
N ARG A 77 16.44 16.19 -3.66
CA ARG A 77 16.83 15.89 -2.27
C ARG A 77 17.97 16.84 -1.83
N SER A 78 18.28 16.84 -0.53
CA SER A 78 19.39 17.61 0.05
C SER A 78 20.70 17.33 -0.68
N GLY A 79 21.43 18.38 -1.05
CA GLY A 79 22.65 18.30 -1.87
C GLY A 79 22.42 18.05 -3.38
N GLY A 80 21.16 18.00 -3.83
CA GLY A 80 20.80 17.83 -5.24
C GLY A 80 20.86 19.14 -6.05
N ALA A 81 21.04 19.03 -7.37
CA ALA A 81 21.13 20.19 -8.27
C ALA A 81 19.91 21.13 -8.28
N ARG A 82 18.77 20.68 -7.76
CA ARG A 82 17.50 21.42 -7.61
C ARG A 82 16.87 21.10 -6.27
N GLU A 83 17.68 21.11 -5.20
CA GLU A 83 17.23 20.84 -3.83
C GLU A 83 15.94 21.60 -3.49
N GLY A 84 14.97 20.87 -2.93
CA GLY A 84 13.70 21.46 -2.53
C GLY A 84 12.89 22.06 -3.69
N GLY A 85 12.25 23.20 -3.40
CA GLY A 85 11.38 23.91 -4.35
C GLY A 85 10.10 23.13 -4.71
N PHE A 86 9.67 22.23 -3.83
CA PHE A 86 8.40 21.50 -3.95
C PHE A 86 7.56 21.66 -2.67
N PRO A 87 6.23 21.51 -2.73
CA PRO A 87 5.37 21.65 -1.56
C PRO A 87 5.77 20.66 -0.45
N GLY A 88 5.88 21.16 0.79
CA GLY A 88 6.28 20.34 1.94
C GLY A 88 7.77 19.99 2.03
N ALA A 89 8.63 20.59 1.18
CA ALA A 89 10.06 20.25 1.12
C ALA A 89 10.78 20.27 2.47
N SER A 90 10.52 21.25 3.34
CA SER A 90 11.17 21.33 4.66
C SER A 90 10.96 20.04 5.47
N ARG A 91 9.70 19.62 5.66
CA ARG A 91 9.35 18.38 6.36
C ARG A 91 9.92 17.14 5.67
N ILE A 92 9.75 17.05 4.35
CA ILE A 92 10.12 15.86 3.58
C ILE A 92 11.64 15.66 3.56
N LEU A 93 12.41 16.74 3.42
CA LEU A 93 13.87 16.66 3.43
C LEU A 93 14.41 16.31 4.82
N ASP A 94 13.83 16.86 5.88
CA ASP A 94 14.15 16.49 7.26
C ASP A 94 13.88 15.00 7.53
N GLU A 95 12.70 14.50 7.18
CA GLU A 95 12.36 13.08 7.36
C GLU A 95 13.22 12.14 6.48
N LEU A 96 13.69 12.59 5.31
CA LEU A 96 14.63 11.81 4.48
C LEU A 96 16.01 11.67 5.13
N GLU A 97 16.43 12.64 5.93
CA GLU A 97 17.74 12.66 6.59
C GLU A 97 17.67 12.02 7.99
N ASN A 98 16.64 12.36 8.76
CA ASN A 98 16.49 12.03 10.17
C ASN A 98 15.49 10.90 10.45
N GLY A 99 14.73 10.48 9.43
CA GLY A 99 13.69 9.47 9.55
C GLY A 99 12.32 10.07 9.91
N ALA A 100 11.25 9.38 9.47
CA ALA A 100 9.88 9.71 9.85
C ALA A 100 9.47 9.01 11.15
N PRO A 101 8.57 9.58 11.97
CA PRO A 101 8.17 9.02 13.27
C PRO A 101 7.36 7.71 13.15
N ARG A 102 6.69 7.51 12.02
CA ARG A 102 5.93 6.30 11.68
C ARG A 102 6.24 5.88 10.25
N ARG A 103 5.99 4.62 9.94
CA ARG A 103 6.23 4.05 8.61
C ARG A 103 5.06 3.17 8.18
N ARG A 104 4.64 3.30 6.92
CA ARG A 104 3.72 2.36 6.27
C ARG A 104 4.44 1.03 6.04
N VAL A 105 3.80 -0.04 6.47
CA VAL A 105 4.32 -1.41 6.36
C VAL A 105 3.28 -2.36 5.78
N GLY A 106 3.77 -3.47 5.21
CA GLY A 106 2.94 -4.62 4.91
C GLY A 106 2.74 -5.47 6.16
N LEU A 107 1.58 -6.11 6.28
CA LEU A 107 1.18 -6.88 7.45
C LEU A 107 0.55 -8.21 7.00
N LEU A 108 0.99 -9.30 7.60
CA LEU A 108 0.44 -10.64 7.43
C LEU A 108 -0.27 -11.08 8.72
N PRO A 109 -1.61 -10.94 8.82
CA PRO A 109 -2.33 -11.40 10.00
C PRO A 109 -2.17 -12.91 10.20
N GLY A 110 -1.87 -13.34 11.43
CA GLY A 110 -1.70 -14.76 11.79
C GLY A 110 -3.02 -15.55 11.87
N THR A 111 -4.11 -15.00 11.32
CA THR A 111 -5.45 -15.62 11.36
C THR A 111 -6.01 -15.78 9.95
N ARG A 112 -7.18 -16.42 9.79
CA ARG A 112 -7.84 -16.53 8.48
C ARG A 112 -8.55 -15.25 8.04
N ALA A 113 -8.88 -14.37 8.99
CA ALA A 113 -9.62 -13.15 8.72
C ALA A 113 -8.63 -11.98 8.52
N PRO A 114 -8.86 -11.10 7.53
CA PRO A 114 -8.05 -9.90 7.39
C PRO A 114 -8.30 -8.92 8.53
N MET A 115 -7.24 -8.24 8.98
CA MET A 115 -7.39 -7.04 9.79
C MET A 115 -7.81 -5.90 8.87
N ARG A 116 -8.94 -5.26 9.16
CA ARG A 116 -9.54 -4.23 8.29
C ARG A 116 -9.01 -2.84 8.64
N ALA A 117 -9.24 -1.89 7.75
CA ALA A 117 -9.00 -0.48 8.02
C ALA A 117 -9.58 -0.08 9.38
N GLY A 118 -8.81 0.66 10.17
CA GLY A 118 -9.18 1.08 11.51
C GLY A 118 -8.72 0.13 12.63
N THR A 119 -8.28 -1.10 12.34
CA THR A 119 -7.76 -2.02 13.36
C THR A 119 -6.50 -1.41 14.04
N PRO A 120 -6.52 -1.12 15.35
CA PRO A 120 -5.35 -0.59 16.04
C PRO A 120 -4.28 -1.68 16.21
N ILE A 121 -3.01 -1.26 16.16
CA ILE A 121 -1.83 -2.13 16.21
C ILE A 121 -1.04 -1.83 17.49
N PHE A 122 -0.57 -2.86 18.16
CA PHE A 122 0.15 -2.82 19.44
C PHE A 122 1.49 -3.55 19.31
N ALA A 123 2.50 -3.12 20.08
CA ALA A 123 3.81 -3.77 20.08
C ALA A 123 3.78 -5.12 20.81
N SER A 124 2.95 -5.25 21.85
CA SER A 124 2.71 -6.49 22.59
C SER A 124 1.22 -6.77 22.79
N ALA A 125 0.89 -7.99 23.23
CA ALA A 125 -0.48 -8.35 23.59
C ALA A 125 -0.99 -7.65 24.87
N GLU A 126 -0.10 -7.06 25.66
CA GLU A 126 -0.39 -6.50 26.99
C GLU A 126 -0.33 -4.97 27.01
N ASP A 127 0.24 -4.35 25.96
CA ASP A 127 0.37 -2.90 25.88
C ASP A 127 -1.00 -2.21 25.89
N ALA A 128 -1.09 -1.14 26.69
CA ALA A 128 -2.29 -0.34 26.83
C ALA A 128 -2.56 0.53 25.60
N ASP A 129 -1.51 1.10 25.01
CA ASP A 129 -1.61 2.10 23.94
C ASP A 129 -1.21 1.53 22.58
N PRO A 130 -1.94 1.85 21.49
CA PRO A 130 -1.59 1.42 20.16
C PRO A 130 -0.36 2.20 19.63
N ILE A 131 0.50 1.51 18.90
CA ILE A 131 1.66 2.08 18.18
C ILE A 131 1.33 2.43 16.72
N GLY A 132 0.10 2.17 16.28
CA GLY A 132 -0.25 2.21 14.87
C GLY A 132 -1.67 1.77 14.57
N GLN A 133 -1.99 1.71 13.27
CA GLN A 133 -3.30 1.32 12.79
C GLN A 133 -3.23 0.77 11.36
N VAL A 134 -4.09 -0.20 11.07
CA VAL A 134 -4.32 -0.74 9.72
C VAL A 134 -5.08 0.29 8.88
N THR A 135 -4.61 0.52 7.65
CA THR A 135 -5.21 1.42 6.65
C THR A 135 -5.98 0.67 5.56
N SER A 136 -5.51 -0.53 5.22
CA SER A 136 -6.13 -1.40 4.21
C SER A 136 -6.02 -2.86 4.64
N GLY A 137 -7.00 -3.67 4.26
CA GLY A 137 -6.92 -5.11 4.52
C GLY A 137 -7.94 -5.92 3.75
N ALA A 138 -7.47 -6.94 3.06
CA ALA A 138 -8.26 -7.85 2.22
C ALA A 138 -7.79 -9.29 2.38
N PHE A 139 -8.59 -10.24 1.90
CA PHE A 139 -8.06 -11.58 1.65
C PHE A 139 -7.36 -11.54 0.30
N GLY A 140 -6.10 -11.97 0.23
CA GLY A 140 -5.32 -12.07 -0.99
C GLY A 140 -5.51 -13.44 -1.63
N PRO A 141 -6.26 -13.56 -2.74
CA PRO A 141 -6.52 -14.85 -3.37
C PRO A 141 -5.26 -15.52 -3.93
N SER A 142 -4.27 -14.74 -4.40
CA SER A 142 -3.03 -15.29 -4.95
C SER A 142 -2.15 -15.89 -3.86
N LEU A 143 -2.23 -15.34 -2.64
CA LEU A 143 -1.48 -15.81 -1.48
C LEU A 143 -2.24 -16.83 -0.64
N ALA A 144 -3.55 -17.00 -0.90
CA ALA A 144 -4.47 -17.76 -0.06
C ALA A 144 -4.42 -17.36 1.43
N ALA A 145 -4.17 -16.08 1.70
CA ALA A 145 -3.95 -15.53 3.04
C ALA A 145 -4.47 -14.10 3.15
N PRO A 146 -4.83 -13.63 4.37
CA PRO A 146 -5.09 -12.21 4.56
C PRO A 146 -3.82 -11.39 4.41
N VAL A 147 -3.98 -10.19 3.84
CA VAL A 147 -2.94 -9.17 3.74
C VAL A 147 -3.51 -7.84 4.19
N SER A 148 -2.68 -7.05 4.85
CA SER A 148 -3.05 -5.72 5.32
C SER A 148 -1.90 -4.74 5.11
N MET A 149 -2.21 -3.45 5.01
CA MET A 149 -1.23 -2.37 5.14
C MET A 149 -1.64 -1.50 6.33
N GLY A 150 -0.66 -0.86 6.95
CA GLY A 150 -0.90 0.07 8.04
C GLY A 150 0.33 0.89 8.38
N TYR A 151 0.17 1.83 9.29
CA TYR A 151 1.29 2.58 9.86
C TYR A 151 1.62 2.06 11.24
N VAL A 152 2.90 1.96 11.54
CA VAL A 152 3.43 1.66 12.88
C VAL A 152 4.52 2.68 13.22
N ALA A 153 4.74 2.93 14.51
CA ALA A 153 5.88 3.71 14.97
C ALA A 153 7.20 3.12 14.41
N ALA A 154 8.12 3.98 13.99
CA ALA A 154 9.32 3.60 13.23
C ALA A 154 10.16 2.46 13.85
N PRO A 155 10.34 2.37 15.19
CA PRO A 155 11.09 1.26 15.80
C PRO A 155 10.48 -0.13 15.56
N HIS A 156 9.21 -0.21 15.17
CA HIS A 156 8.46 -1.44 14.95
C HIS A 156 8.26 -1.78 13.47
N ALA A 157 8.87 -1.03 12.55
CA ALA A 157 8.61 -1.15 11.12
C ALA A 157 9.48 -2.18 10.39
N ALA A 158 10.37 -2.89 11.09
CA ALA A 158 11.27 -3.86 10.46
C ALA A 158 10.52 -5.12 10.03
N THR A 159 10.81 -5.63 8.84
CA THR A 159 10.29 -6.90 8.33
C THR A 159 10.58 -8.05 9.31
N GLY A 160 9.57 -8.88 9.54
CA GLY A 160 9.62 -9.99 10.50
C GLY A 160 9.23 -9.61 11.93
N THR A 161 9.03 -8.33 12.24
CA THR A 161 8.55 -7.89 13.56
C THR A 161 7.15 -8.46 13.82
N GLU A 162 6.98 -9.16 14.94
CA GLU A 162 5.65 -9.56 15.42
C GLU A 162 4.99 -8.40 16.16
N LEU A 163 3.73 -8.13 15.80
CA LEU A 163 2.87 -7.10 16.38
C LEU A 163 1.49 -7.70 16.65
N PHE A 164 0.59 -6.91 17.24
CA PHE A 164 -0.76 -7.37 17.59
C PHE A 164 -1.82 -6.41 17.09
N GLY A 165 -2.78 -6.90 16.31
CA GLY A 165 -3.97 -6.14 15.93
C GLY A 165 -5.13 -6.42 16.88
N GLU A 166 -5.87 -5.38 17.27
CA GLU A 166 -7.12 -5.56 18.03
C GLU A 166 -8.30 -5.86 17.12
N VAL A 167 -8.83 -7.07 17.20
CA VAL A 167 -10.01 -7.48 16.44
C VAL A 167 -11.07 -7.96 17.41
N ARG A 168 -12.19 -7.21 17.49
CA ARG A 168 -13.33 -7.53 18.37
C ARG A 168 -12.89 -7.75 19.84
N GLY A 169 -12.02 -6.87 20.35
CA GLY A 169 -11.53 -6.88 21.73
C GLY A 169 -10.47 -7.95 22.02
N LYS A 170 -9.91 -8.62 21.00
CA LYS A 170 -8.83 -9.59 21.16
C LYS A 170 -7.57 -9.12 20.44
N ARG A 171 -6.42 -9.26 21.09
CA ARG A 171 -5.09 -9.09 20.49
C ARG A 171 -4.75 -10.33 19.68
N LEU A 172 -4.62 -10.17 18.36
CA LEU A 172 -4.27 -11.24 17.44
C LEU A 172 -2.91 -10.94 16.78
N PRO A 173 -2.02 -11.93 16.64
CA PRO A 173 -0.69 -11.69 16.08
C PRO A 173 -0.77 -11.29 14.60
N VAL A 174 0.15 -10.44 14.20
CA VAL A 174 0.37 -9.99 12.82
C VAL A 174 1.85 -9.72 12.62
N THR A 175 2.41 -10.17 11.49
CA THR A 175 3.83 -10.01 11.22
C THR A 175 4.04 -8.92 10.18
N VAL A 176 4.99 -8.02 10.43
CA VAL A 176 5.45 -7.04 9.45
C VAL A 176 6.11 -7.77 8.28
N ALA A 177 5.70 -7.45 7.06
CA ALA A 177 6.14 -8.12 5.85
C ALA A 177 6.63 -7.13 4.79
N ASP A 178 7.54 -7.62 3.93
CA ASP A 178 7.97 -6.88 2.75
C ASP A 178 6.79 -6.68 1.79
N MET A 179 6.83 -5.55 1.07
CA MET A 179 5.91 -5.25 -0.02
C MET A 179 6.68 -5.07 -1.33
N PRO A 180 6.14 -5.56 -2.47
CA PRO A 180 4.81 -6.17 -2.62
C PRO A 180 4.74 -7.59 -2.02
N PHE A 181 3.56 -8.02 -1.56
CA PHE A 181 3.37 -9.37 -0.99
C PHE A 181 3.47 -10.46 -2.07
N ARG A 182 3.13 -10.11 -3.31
CA ARG A 182 3.38 -10.90 -4.50
C ARG A 182 4.32 -10.14 -5.43
N PRO A 183 5.38 -10.77 -5.97
CA PRO A 183 6.23 -10.12 -6.96
C PRO A 183 5.43 -9.57 -8.14
N SER A 184 5.76 -8.36 -8.58
CA SER A 184 5.16 -7.75 -9.75
C SER A 184 5.71 -8.35 -11.05
N THR A 185 4.89 -8.41 -12.09
CA THR A 185 5.25 -8.98 -13.41
C THR A 185 5.43 -7.92 -14.51
N TYR A 186 5.72 -6.67 -14.10
CA TYR A 186 5.87 -5.55 -15.02
C TYR A 186 6.86 -5.85 -16.16
N LYS A 187 6.42 -5.59 -17.39
CA LYS A 187 7.29 -5.64 -18.56
C LYS A 187 8.17 -4.39 -18.63
N ARG A 188 9.48 -4.62 -18.66
CA ARG A 188 10.51 -3.61 -18.91
C ARG A 188 10.68 -3.36 -20.40
#